data_AF-A0A2R6N9F9-F1
#
_entry.id   AF-A0A2R6N9F9-F1
#
_cell.length_a   1.000
_cell.length_b   1.000
_cell.length_c   1.000
_cell.angle_alpha   90.00
_cell.angle_beta   90.00
_cell.angle_gamma   90.00
#
_symmetry.space_group_name_H-M   'P 1'
#
loop_
_entity.id
_entity.type
_entity.pdbx_description
1 polymer ?
#
loop_
_entity_poly.entity_id
_entity_poly.type
_entity_poly.pdbx_seq_one_letter_code
_entity_poly.pdbx_strand_id
1 'polypeptide(L)'
;MAVTPTLPGRVRTTLSWSVLAPSWAIGLLVVPFSLGFDVPLWLQVVPFGASLLVFGLPHGAVDHLAVGRAGSLDHPRRRVAGLYLVCGGAYLAAWLVVPAVAAVGFIALTWYHWGQGDCYTLLSSVGGTHLRSRAQRGATILVRGGVPMVVPLVAAPEVYATVVSGLVAAVAPSATLVVPGWIVAADARLGIGLGLAAFSVGTLAVGYVRADDPRSQDAWRVDAFETALLWAYFLVVPPILAIGLYFSLWHSTRHIARVMALDGRGRETLAAGRIGTAFARFAREALANTVGALCFLGGLYLVRPTTDPVGLLALYLVVLAVLTLPHTLVVTWLDVSQGVWRYGETARS
;
A
#
# COMPACT_ATOMS: atom_id res chain seq x y z
N MET A 1 9.33 1.22 -29.58
CA MET A 1 8.34 1.99 -28.80
C MET A 1 8.45 1.58 -27.34
N ALA A 2 8.73 2.51 -26.44
CA ALA A 2 8.80 2.23 -25.01
C ALA A 2 7.41 1.87 -24.48
N VAL A 3 7.21 0.64 -24.01
CA VAL A 3 5.96 0.22 -23.38
C VAL A 3 5.99 0.68 -21.93
N THR A 4 5.56 1.91 -21.69
CA THR A 4 5.07 2.28 -20.36
C THR A 4 3.73 1.56 -20.20
N PRO A 5 3.43 0.89 -19.07
CA PRO A 5 2.14 0.26 -18.86
C PRO A 5 1.07 1.34 -18.92
N THR A 6 0.45 1.53 -20.08
CA THR A 6 -0.56 2.54 -20.33
C THR A 6 -1.85 1.82 -20.64
N LEU A 7 -2.88 2.12 -19.85
CA LEU A 7 -4.19 1.54 -20.06
C LEU A 7 -4.84 2.17 -21.30
N PRO A 8 -5.65 1.42 -22.06
CA PRO A 8 -6.47 1.98 -23.15
C PRO A 8 -7.31 3.15 -22.65
N GLY A 9 -7.51 4.18 -23.49
CA GLY A 9 -8.08 5.46 -23.07
C GLY A 9 -9.36 5.36 -22.22
N ARG A 10 -10.36 4.57 -22.67
CA ARG A 10 -11.62 4.37 -21.93
C ARG A 10 -11.43 3.63 -20.60
N VAL A 11 -10.56 2.61 -20.58
CA VAL A 11 -10.22 1.87 -19.35
C VAL A 11 -9.54 2.80 -18.36
N ARG A 12 -8.58 3.61 -18.84
CA ARG A 12 -7.88 4.61 -18.05
C ARG A 12 -8.86 5.58 -17.42
N THR A 13 -9.74 6.23 -18.20
CA THR A 13 -10.73 7.19 -17.68
C THR A 13 -11.59 6.60 -16.56
N THR A 14 -12.13 5.38 -16.75
CA THR A 14 -12.92 4.70 -15.71
C THR A 14 -12.09 4.44 -14.45
N LEU A 15 -10.85 4.00 -14.60
CA LEU A 15 -9.99 3.67 -13.46
C LEU A 15 -9.43 4.90 -12.76
N SER A 16 -9.03 5.96 -13.46
CA SER A 16 -8.48 7.18 -12.85
C SER A 16 -9.44 7.73 -11.81
N TRP A 17 -10.73 7.88 -12.13
CA TRP A 17 -11.71 8.34 -11.14
C TRP A 17 -11.97 7.33 -10.03
N SER A 18 -11.97 6.05 -10.35
CA SER A 18 -12.20 4.97 -9.36
C SER A 18 -11.07 4.87 -8.33
N VAL A 19 -9.85 5.32 -8.64
CA VAL A 19 -8.72 5.31 -7.71
C VAL A 19 -8.48 6.68 -7.05
N LEU A 20 -8.68 7.78 -7.78
CA LEU A 20 -8.43 9.13 -7.26
C LEU A 20 -9.55 9.61 -6.34
N ALA A 21 -10.83 9.37 -6.68
CA ALA A 21 -11.94 9.89 -5.88
C ALA A 21 -11.96 9.37 -4.44
N PRO A 22 -11.80 8.06 -4.16
CA PRO A 22 -11.73 7.57 -2.78
C PRO A 22 -10.50 8.12 -2.02
N SER A 23 -9.37 8.23 -2.73
CA SER A 23 -8.12 8.78 -2.20
C SER A 23 -8.31 10.25 -1.75
N TRP A 24 -8.93 11.08 -2.59
CA TRP A 24 -9.14 12.49 -2.29
C TRP A 24 -10.26 12.71 -1.27
N ALA A 25 -11.28 11.84 -1.27
CA ALA A 25 -12.36 11.88 -0.29
C ALA A 25 -11.84 11.70 1.14
N ILE A 26 -10.92 10.75 1.38
CA ILE A 26 -10.30 10.64 2.73
C ILE A 26 -9.42 11.85 3.05
N GLY A 27 -8.80 12.46 2.04
CA GLY A 27 -8.04 13.69 2.20
C GLY A 27 -8.86 14.89 2.72
N LEU A 28 -10.18 14.90 2.48
CA LEU A 28 -11.07 15.93 3.03
C LEU A 28 -11.11 15.93 4.57
N LEU A 29 -10.73 14.82 5.21
CA LEU A 29 -10.61 14.74 6.66
C LEU A 29 -9.54 15.68 7.23
N VAL A 30 -8.59 16.15 6.42
CA VAL A 30 -7.62 17.18 6.84
C VAL A 30 -8.32 18.37 7.48
N VAL A 31 -9.44 18.84 6.92
CA VAL A 31 -10.13 20.04 7.41
C VAL A 31 -10.66 19.89 8.83
N PRO A 32 -11.57 18.94 9.16
CA PRO A 32 -12.10 18.82 10.52
C PRO A 32 -11.03 18.52 11.57
N PHE A 33 -10.04 17.67 11.27
CA PHE A 33 -8.96 17.37 12.23
C PHE A 33 -8.01 18.56 12.44
N SER A 34 -7.78 19.38 11.41
CA SER A 34 -7.03 20.64 11.57
C SER A 34 -7.78 21.67 12.42
N LEU A 35 -9.11 21.55 12.55
CA LEU A 35 -9.94 22.38 13.42
C LEU A 35 -10.07 21.82 14.85
N GLY A 36 -9.33 20.75 15.19
CA GLY A 36 -9.31 20.16 16.52
C GLY A 36 -10.41 19.13 16.78
N PHE A 37 -11.07 18.61 15.73
CA PHE A 37 -11.95 17.44 15.89
C PHE A 37 -11.13 16.22 16.32
N ASP A 38 -11.66 15.42 17.23
CA ASP A 38 -11.04 14.17 17.66
C ASP A 38 -12.04 13.02 17.61
N VAL A 39 -11.53 11.79 17.47
CA VAL A 39 -12.32 10.58 17.29
C VAL A 39 -11.84 9.54 18.30
N PRO A 40 -12.75 8.91 19.07
CA PRO A 40 -12.37 7.91 20.06
C PRO A 40 -11.68 6.71 19.39
N LEU A 41 -10.70 6.12 20.09
CA LEU A 41 -9.84 5.05 19.58
C LEU A 41 -10.60 3.88 18.93
N TRP A 42 -11.74 3.48 19.48
CA TRP A 42 -12.55 2.39 18.93
C TRP A 42 -13.08 2.70 17.53
N LEU A 43 -13.39 3.97 17.21
CA LEU A 43 -13.76 4.39 15.85
C LEU A 43 -12.55 4.44 14.92
N GLN A 44 -11.36 4.76 15.45
CA GLN A 44 -10.13 4.78 14.66
C GLN A 44 -9.76 3.40 14.12
N VAL A 45 -10.12 2.31 14.83
CA VAL A 45 -9.84 0.93 14.38
C VAL A 45 -10.87 0.37 13.40
N VAL A 46 -12.07 0.98 13.29
CA VAL A 46 -13.15 0.50 12.41
C VAL A 46 -12.70 0.33 10.95
N PRO A 47 -11.93 1.24 10.33
CA PRO A 47 -11.48 1.06 8.95
C PRO A 47 -10.67 -0.22 8.74
N PHE A 48 -9.89 -0.65 9.73
CA PHE A 48 -9.17 -1.93 9.64
C PHE A 48 -10.14 -3.11 9.64
N GLY A 49 -11.18 -3.07 10.49
CA GLY A 49 -12.26 -4.05 10.48
C GLY A 49 -12.99 -4.12 9.13
N ALA A 50 -13.32 -2.97 8.53
CA ALA A 50 -13.92 -2.92 7.20
C ALA A 50 -12.98 -3.45 6.10
N SER A 51 -11.67 -3.20 6.26
CA SER A 51 -10.63 -3.66 5.33
C SER A 51 -10.52 -5.20 5.30
N LEU A 52 -10.87 -5.91 6.37
CA LEU A 52 -10.91 -7.38 6.40
C LEU A 52 -11.85 -7.95 5.34
N LEU A 53 -12.96 -7.26 5.06
CA LEU A 53 -14.06 -7.82 4.28
C LEU A 53 -14.06 -7.35 2.83
N VAL A 54 -13.67 -6.09 2.58
CA VAL A 54 -13.96 -5.45 1.29
C VAL A 54 -12.69 -5.12 0.50
N PHE A 55 -11.68 -4.54 1.14
CA PHE A 55 -10.55 -3.93 0.43
C PHE A 55 -9.18 -4.50 0.84
N GLY A 56 -8.92 -4.56 2.15
CA GLY A 56 -7.63 -4.90 2.75
C GLY A 56 -7.19 -6.36 2.55
N LEU A 57 -7.88 -7.35 3.14
CA LEU A 57 -7.52 -8.75 2.86
C LEU A 57 -7.84 -9.17 1.41
N PRO A 58 -8.96 -8.75 0.81
CA PRO A 58 -9.32 -9.19 -0.54
C PRO A 58 -8.33 -8.79 -1.64
N HIS A 59 -7.60 -7.67 -1.53
CA HIS A 59 -6.76 -7.20 -2.64
C HIS A 59 -5.60 -8.16 -2.98
N GLY A 60 -4.98 -8.79 -1.98
CA GLY A 60 -3.97 -9.84 -2.19
C GLY A 60 -4.54 -11.25 -2.38
N ALA A 61 -5.82 -11.46 -2.04
CA ALA A 61 -6.48 -12.77 -2.10
C ALA A 61 -6.56 -13.36 -3.52
N VAL A 62 -6.36 -12.53 -4.54
CA VAL A 62 -6.40 -12.92 -5.96
C VAL A 62 -5.03 -13.01 -6.62
N ASP A 63 -3.93 -13.02 -5.86
CA ASP A 63 -2.56 -13.06 -6.41
C ASP A 63 -2.32 -14.20 -7.41
N HIS A 64 -2.85 -15.39 -7.12
CA HIS A 64 -2.77 -16.54 -8.03
C HIS A 64 -3.48 -16.29 -9.37
N LEU A 65 -4.54 -15.49 -9.39
CA LEU A 65 -5.21 -15.06 -10.61
C LEU A 65 -4.44 -13.93 -11.28
N ALA A 66 -3.92 -12.97 -10.50
CA ALA A 66 -3.11 -11.87 -11.03
C ALA A 66 -1.89 -12.40 -11.80
N VAL A 67 -1.20 -13.39 -11.23
CA VAL A 67 -0.09 -14.10 -11.89
C VAL A 67 -0.55 -14.81 -13.17
N GLY A 68 -1.65 -15.56 -13.10
CA GLY A 68 -2.18 -16.24 -14.28
C GLY A 68 -2.61 -15.29 -15.40
N ARG A 69 -3.19 -14.13 -15.05
CA ARG A 69 -3.65 -13.11 -16.00
C ARG A 69 -2.51 -12.31 -16.63
N ALA A 70 -1.39 -12.17 -15.93
CA ALA A 70 -0.19 -11.54 -16.46
C ALA A 70 0.55 -12.43 -17.49
N GLY A 71 0.20 -13.72 -17.58
CA GLY A 71 0.48 -14.56 -18.77
C GLY A 71 1.88 -15.18 -18.87
N SER A 72 2.61 -15.35 -17.77
CA SER A 72 4.04 -15.66 -17.82
C SER A 72 4.52 -16.83 -16.95
N LEU A 73 3.62 -17.55 -16.26
CA LEU A 73 4.00 -18.72 -15.43
C LEU A 73 2.99 -19.86 -15.53
N ASP A 74 3.50 -21.09 -15.68
CA ASP A 74 2.68 -22.31 -15.62
C ASP A 74 2.20 -22.58 -14.19
N HIS A 75 0.99 -23.12 -14.05
CA HIS A 75 0.40 -23.50 -12.75
C HIS A 75 0.46 -22.38 -11.69
N PRO A 76 -0.04 -21.15 -11.99
CA PRO A 76 0.13 -19.97 -11.14
C PRO A 76 -0.42 -20.17 -9.72
N ARG A 77 -1.50 -20.95 -9.56
CA ARG A 77 -2.06 -21.34 -8.25
C ARG A 77 -1.05 -22.07 -7.36
N ARG A 78 -0.35 -23.08 -7.90
CA ARG A 78 0.62 -23.86 -7.13
C ARG A 78 1.84 -23.04 -6.77
N ARG A 79 2.33 -22.22 -7.71
CA ARG A 79 3.49 -21.34 -7.48
C ARG A 79 3.20 -20.29 -6.42
N VAL A 80 2.06 -19.60 -6.50
CA VAL A 80 1.66 -18.61 -5.50
C VAL A 80 1.39 -19.27 -4.14
N ALA A 81 0.73 -20.42 -4.10
CA ALA A 81 0.55 -21.16 -2.84
C ALA A 81 1.88 -21.57 -2.21
N GLY A 82 2.83 -22.08 -3.00
CA GLY A 82 4.18 -22.40 -2.53
C GLY A 82 4.94 -21.19 -2.02
N LEU A 83 4.84 -20.04 -2.73
CA LEU A 83 5.44 -18.78 -2.30
C LEU A 83 4.88 -18.31 -0.95
N TYR A 84 3.56 -18.35 -0.78
CA TYR A 84 2.90 -17.99 0.48
C TYR A 84 3.29 -18.93 1.62
N LEU A 85 3.36 -20.24 1.37
CA LEU A 85 3.82 -21.21 2.38
C LEU A 85 5.27 -20.96 2.80
N VAL A 86 6.18 -20.79 1.84
CA VAL A 86 7.61 -20.66 2.12
C VAL A 86 7.92 -19.27 2.70
N CYS A 87 7.57 -18.20 2.01
CA CYS A 87 7.92 -16.85 2.45
C CYS A 87 7.04 -16.40 3.63
N GLY A 88 5.74 -16.70 3.61
CA GLY A 88 4.86 -16.42 4.75
C GLY A 88 5.26 -17.26 5.98
N GLY A 89 5.52 -18.55 5.81
CA GLY A 89 5.99 -19.42 6.89
C GLY A 89 7.35 -18.97 7.47
N ALA A 90 8.31 -18.63 6.61
CA ALA A 90 9.59 -18.09 7.05
C ALA A 90 9.43 -16.77 7.80
N TYR A 91 8.53 -15.89 7.35
CA TYR A 91 8.33 -14.62 8.01
C TYR A 91 7.59 -14.77 9.34
N LEU A 92 6.61 -15.67 9.42
CA LEU A 92 5.98 -16.08 10.67
C LEU A 92 7.02 -16.64 11.65
N ALA A 93 7.94 -17.50 11.18
CA ALA A 93 9.02 -17.99 12.02
C ALA A 93 9.92 -16.84 12.53
N ALA A 94 10.23 -15.85 11.69
CA ALA A 94 10.95 -14.66 12.13
C ALA A 94 10.20 -13.85 13.19
N TRP A 95 8.86 -13.72 13.07
CA TRP A 95 8.03 -13.12 14.13
C TRP A 95 8.10 -13.89 15.45
N LEU A 96 8.22 -15.22 15.42
CA LEU A 96 8.31 -16.04 16.63
C LEU A 96 9.70 -16.02 17.27
N VAL A 97 10.77 -15.91 16.46
CA VAL A 97 12.17 -16.01 16.94
C VAL A 97 12.80 -14.64 17.20
N VAL A 98 12.57 -13.66 16.33
CA VAL A 98 13.15 -12.31 16.37
C VAL A 98 12.08 -11.23 16.08
N PRO A 99 11.02 -11.11 16.91
CA PRO A 99 9.85 -10.26 16.63
C PRO A 99 10.20 -8.78 16.40
N ALA A 100 11.19 -8.25 17.11
CA ALA A 100 11.65 -6.87 16.92
C ALA A 100 12.18 -6.63 15.49
N VAL A 101 13.02 -7.54 15.00
CA VAL A 101 13.57 -7.47 13.63
C VAL A 101 12.47 -7.68 12.61
N ALA A 102 11.54 -8.61 12.87
CA ALA A 102 10.39 -8.85 12.02
C ALA A 102 9.49 -7.61 11.89
N ALA A 103 9.24 -6.89 12.99
CA ALA A 103 8.47 -5.65 13.00
C ALA A 103 9.16 -4.52 12.19
N VAL A 104 10.47 -4.34 12.33
CA VAL A 104 11.23 -3.38 11.49
C VAL A 104 11.16 -3.79 10.02
N GLY A 105 11.32 -5.08 9.72
CA GLY A 105 11.14 -5.63 8.38
C GLY A 105 9.74 -5.36 7.83
N PHE A 106 8.71 -5.41 8.67
CA PHE A 106 7.32 -5.18 8.26
C PHE A 106 7.11 -3.73 7.85
N ILE A 107 7.63 -2.79 8.64
CA ILE A 107 7.58 -1.36 8.33
C ILE A 107 8.30 -1.08 7.01
N ALA A 108 9.52 -1.60 6.84
CA ALA A 108 10.31 -1.39 5.61
C ALA A 108 9.63 -2.00 4.38
N LEU A 109 9.05 -3.19 4.52
CA LEU A 109 8.32 -3.86 3.45
C LEU A 109 7.04 -3.09 3.08
N THR A 110 6.29 -2.63 4.08
CA THR A 110 5.04 -1.88 3.86
C THR A 110 5.32 -0.52 3.23
N TRP A 111 6.39 0.16 3.66
CA TRP A 111 6.89 1.37 3.01
C TRP A 111 7.11 1.12 1.52
N TYR A 112 7.93 0.13 1.16
CA TYR A 112 8.20 -0.18 -0.24
C TYR A 112 6.91 -0.52 -1.01
N HIS A 113 6.08 -1.41 -0.45
CA HIS A 113 4.89 -1.93 -1.12
C HIS A 113 3.81 -0.86 -1.37
N TRP A 114 3.57 0.04 -0.42
CA TRP A 114 2.63 1.15 -0.62
C TRP A 114 3.15 2.13 -1.67
N GLY A 115 4.43 2.48 -1.61
CA GLY A 115 5.06 3.31 -2.65
C GLY A 115 4.99 2.67 -4.04
N GLN A 116 5.14 1.35 -4.13
CA GLN A 116 5.03 0.57 -5.35
C GLN A 116 3.64 0.69 -5.99
N GLY A 117 2.57 0.58 -5.19
CA GLY A 117 1.19 0.75 -5.65
C GLY A 117 0.93 2.16 -6.21
N ASP A 118 1.45 3.18 -5.53
CA ASP A 118 1.33 4.58 -5.95
C ASP A 118 2.10 4.86 -7.24
N CYS A 119 3.35 4.39 -7.35
CA CYS A 119 4.14 4.53 -8.56
C CYS A 119 3.46 3.87 -9.77
N TYR A 120 2.89 2.67 -9.60
CA TYR A 120 2.13 2.01 -10.67
C TYR A 120 0.90 2.82 -11.08
N THR A 121 0.18 3.40 -10.11
CA THR A 121 -1.04 4.19 -10.36
C THR A 121 -0.72 5.46 -11.15
N LEU A 122 0.35 6.16 -10.77
CA LEU A 122 0.83 7.33 -11.50
C LEU A 122 1.16 6.97 -12.95
N LEU A 123 1.93 5.90 -13.18
CA LEU A 123 2.31 5.48 -14.54
C LEU A 123 1.12 5.04 -15.40
N SER A 124 0.20 4.25 -14.85
CA SER A 124 -0.83 3.54 -15.63
C SER A 124 -2.16 4.26 -15.73
N SER A 125 -2.59 4.89 -14.64
CA SER A 125 -3.94 5.45 -14.48
C SER A 125 -3.94 6.96 -14.63
N VAL A 126 -2.90 7.64 -14.16
CA VAL A 126 -2.76 9.10 -14.26
C VAL A 126 -2.00 9.51 -15.52
N GLY A 127 -1.07 8.67 -15.99
CA GLY A 127 -0.27 8.94 -17.18
C GLY A 127 1.04 9.66 -16.88
N GLY A 128 1.72 9.31 -15.78
CA GLY A 128 2.95 9.90 -15.26
C GLY A 128 4.17 9.75 -16.17
N THR A 129 4.15 10.38 -17.34
CA THR A 129 5.25 10.44 -18.32
C THR A 129 6.42 11.30 -17.82
N HIS A 130 6.27 12.00 -16.69
CA HIS A 130 7.35 12.69 -15.97
C HIS A 130 8.33 11.73 -15.27
N LEU A 131 7.91 10.48 -15.00
CA LEU A 131 8.72 9.44 -14.35
C LEU A 131 9.55 8.63 -15.36
N ARG A 132 10.60 9.28 -15.87
CA ARG A 132 11.43 8.88 -17.01
C ARG A 132 12.64 8.00 -16.67
N SER A 133 12.89 7.66 -15.41
CA SER A 133 14.02 6.79 -15.07
C SER A 133 13.68 5.85 -13.92
N ARG A 134 14.44 4.75 -13.82
CA ARG A 134 14.35 3.82 -12.70
C ARG A 134 14.62 4.53 -11.36
N ALA A 135 15.56 5.47 -11.35
CA ALA A 135 15.85 6.30 -10.18
C ALA A 135 14.66 7.18 -9.78
N GLN A 136 13.97 7.82 -10.72
CA GLN A 136 12.77 8.61 -10.42
C GLN A 136 11.62 7.75 -9.88
N ARG A 137 11.40 6.57 -10.49
CA ARG A 137 10.38 5.62 -10.03
C ARG A 137 10.72 5.12 -8.61
N GLY A 138 11.98 4.78 -8.35
CA GLY A 138 12.47 4.42 -7.02
C GLY A 138 12.30 5.55 -6.00
N ALA A 139 12.67 6.79 -6.36
CA ALA A 139 12.47 7.96 -5.50
C ALA A 139 10.97 8.20 -5.20
N THR A 140 10.11 8.05 -6.20
CA THR A 140 8.65 8.15 -6.03
C THR A 140 8.15 7.08 -5.07
N ILE A 141 8.58 5.82 -5.21
CA ILE A 141 8.22 4.75 -4.26
C ILE A 141 8.66 5.09 -2.84
N LEU A 142 9.90 5.57 -2.67
CA LEU A 142 10.42 5.95 -1.36
C LEU A 142 9.65 7.12 -0.74
N VAL A 143 9.28 8.14 -1.52
CA VAL A 143 8.46 9.27 -1.04
C VAL A 143 7.05 8.79 -0.67
N ARG A 144 6.36 8.17 -1.62
CA ARG A 144 4.93 7.80 -1.49
C ARG A 144 4.68 6.76 -0.42
N GLY A 145 5.60 5.81 -0.28
CA GLY A 145 5.57 4.83 0.79
C GLY A 145 6.10 5.35 2.13
N GLY A 146 6.95 6.38 2.10
CA GLY A 146 7.60 6.93 3.29
C GLY A 146 6.71 7.87 4.08
N VAL A 147 5.91 8.68 3.38
CA VAL A 147 4.95 9.60 4.02
C VAL A 147 4.07 8.90 5.06
N PRO A 148 3.35 7.81 4.75
CA PRO A 148 2.50 7.13 5.73
C PRO A 148 3.27 6.44 6.88
N MET A 149 4.59 6.30 6.81
CA MET A 149 5.41 5.69 7.88
C MET A 149 6.11 6.74 8.74
N VAL A 150 6.80 7.67 8.08
CA VAL A 150 7.63 8.68 8.73
C VAL A 150 6.80 9.81 9.32
N VAL A 151 5.75 10.26 8.63
CA VAL A 151 4.98 11.42 9.12
C VAL A 151 4.28 11.09 10.45
N PRO A 152 3.62 9.93 10.63
CA PRO A 152 3.09 9.55 11.94
C PRO A 152 4.15 9.40 13.03
N LEU A 153 5.36 8.92 12.68
CA LEU A 153 6.49 8.86 13.63
C LEU A 153 6.89 10.26 14.13
N VAL A 154 6.80 11.28 13.28
CA VAL A 154 7.12 12.66 13.66
C VAL A 154 5.97 13.34 14.39
N ALA A 155 4.73 13.18 13.89
CA ALA A 155 3.56 13.89 14.38
C ALA A 155 2.96 13.28 15.67
N ALA A 156 3.04 11.96 15.83
CA ALA A 156 2.44 11.23 16.95
C ALA A 156 3.33 10.05 17.40
N PRO A 157 4.56 10.33 17.85
CA PRO A 157 5.56 9.30 18.13
C PRO A 157 5.16 8.33 19.23
N GLU A 158 4.41 8.77 20.24
CA GLU A 158 3.94 7.93 21.34
C GLU A 158 2.96 6.88 20.81
N VAL A 159 1.99 7.29 19.98
CA VAL A 159 1.03 6.39 19.33
C VAL A 159 1.77 5.40 18.42
N TYR A 160 2.73 5.89 17.63
CA TYR A 160 3.57 5.04 16.78
C TYR A 160 4.29 3.97 17.61
N ALA A 161 4.93 4.37 18.72
CA ALA A 161 5.64 3.45 19.60
C ALA A 161 4.70 2.43 20.26
N THR A 162 3.50 2.85 20.68
CA THR A 162 2.47 1.96 21.22
C THR A 162 2.05 0.91 20.21
N VAL A 163 1.77 1.30 18.96
CA VAL A 163 1.37 0.35 17.91
C VAL A 163 2.49 -0.64 17.61
N VAL A 164 3.73 -0.17 17.41
CA VAL A 164 4.87 -1.05 17.09
C VAL A 164 5.19 -2.00 18.25
N SER A 165 5.14 -1.51 19.50
CA SER A 165 5.32 -2.35 20.68
C SER A 165 4.20 -3.38 20.82
N GLY A 166 2.96 -2.97 20.51
CA GLY A 166 1.79 -3.86 20.48
C GLY A 166 1.94 -5.00 19.46
N LEU A 167 2.52 -4.74 18.28
CA LEU A 167 2.81 -5.79 17.28
C LEU A 167 3.76 -6.86 17.83
N VAL A 168 4.83 -6.43 18.49
CA VAL A 168 5.82 -7.33 19.08
C VAL A 168 5.19 -8.12 20.23
N ALA A 169 4.46 -7.44 21.12
CA ALA A 169 3.80 -8.06 22.27
C ALA A 169 2.70 -9.05 21.87
N ALA A 170 2.01 -8.83 20.73
CA ALA A 170 0.98 -9.74 20.23
C ALA A 170 1.52 -11.13 19.90
N VAL A 171 2.78 -11.24 19.48
CA VAL A 171 3.45 -12.52 19.17
C VAL A 171 4.28 -13.02 20.34
N ALA A 172 5.00 -12.13 21.02
CA ALA A 172 5.90 -12.44 22.11
C ALA A 172 5.69 -11.47 23.28
N PRO A 173 4.72 -11.74 24.19
CA PRO A 173 4.38 -10.83 25.29
C PRO A 173 5.54 -10.51 26.24
N SER A 174 6.50 -11.43 26.36
CA SER A 174 7.70 -11.30 27.18
C SER A 174 8.91 -10.73 26.41
N ALA A 175 8.78 -10.46 25.10
CA ALA A 175 9.85 -9.85 24.33
C ALA A 175 9.83 -8.32 24.49
N THR A 176 10.96 -7.76 24.89
CA THR A 176 11.14 -6.30 24.97
C THR A 176 11.64 -5.77 23.63
N LEU A 177 10.84 -4.93 22.97
CA LEU A 177 11.34 -4.15 21.84
C LEU A 177 12.22 -3.01 22.39
N VAL A 178 13.54 -3.16 22.26
CA VAL A 178 14.46 -2.05 22.52
C VAL A 178 14.48 -1.17 21.28
N VAL A 179 13.59 -0.17 21.22
CA VAL A 179 13.69 0.88 20.22
C VAL A 179 14.93 1.71 20.57
N PRO A 180 15.91 1.85 19.65
CA PRO A 180 17.07 2.68 19.92
C PRO A 180 16.65 4.10 20.30
N GLY A 181 17.13 4.60 21.44
CA GLY A 181 16.72 5.90 21.98
C GLY A 181 16.93 7.08 21.02
N TRP A 182 17.87 6.95 20.07
CA TRP A 182 18.09 7.95 19.02
C TRP A 182 16.94 8.04 18.01
N ILE A 183 16.15 6.99 17.77
CA ILE A 183 14.95 7.06 16.90
C ILE A 183 13.82 7.80 17.62
N VAL A 184 13.82 7.77 18.95
CA VAL A 184 12.81 8.42 19.79
C VAL A 184 13.16 9.88 20.10
N ALA A 185 14.44 10.25 19.95
CA ALA A 185 14.91 11.62 20.15
C ALA A 185 14.20 12.61 19.19
N ALA A 186 13.73 13.73 19.74
CA ALA A 186 12.90 14.68 19.00
C ALA A 186 13.63 15.27 17.77
N ASP A 187 14.89 15.59 17.95
CA ASP A 187 15.85 16.10 16.96
C ASP A 187 16.12 15.09 15.85
N ALA A 188 16.27 13.80 16.16
CA ALA A 188 16.39 12.76 15.14
C ALA A 188 15.09 12.59 14.33
N ARG A 189 13.93 12.55 15.00
CA ARG A 189 12.63 12.47 14.30
C ARG A 189 12.41 13.66 13.39
N LEU A 190 12.71 14.87 13.87
CA LEU A 190 12.61 16.09 13.07
C LEU A 190 13.56 16.04 11.86
N GLY A 191 14.81 15.59 12.05
CA GLY A 191 15.76 15.39 10.96
C GLY A 191 15.27 14.40 9.90
N ILE A 192 14.69 13.27 10.31
CA ILE A 192 14.10 12.27 9.41
C ILE A 192 12.91 12.87 8.64
N GLY A 193 12.01 13.58 9.34
CA GLY A 193 10.86 14.25 8.74
C GLY A 193 11.25 15.31 7.72
N LEU A 194 12.16 16.21 8.08
CA LEU A 194 12.69 17.25 7.20
C LEU A 194 13.46 16.63 6.01
N GLY A 195 14.21 15.56 6.25
CA GLY A 195 14.89 14.81 5.19
C GLY A 195 13.92 14.23 4.17
N LEU A 196 12.83 13.60 4.63
CA LEU A 196 11.78 13.10 3.73
C LEU A 196 11.05 14.24 3.02
N ALA A 197 10.79 15.36 3.69
CA ALA A 197 10.16 16.54 3.08
C ALA A 197 11.04 17.11 1.95
N ALA A 198 12.33 17.31 2.21
CA ALA A 198 13.30 17.74 1.21
C ALA A 198 13.41 16.75 0.05
N PHE A 199 13.42 15.44 0.34
CA PHE A 199 13.44 14.40 -0.69
C PHE A 199 12.16 14.37 -1.54
N SER A 200 11.01 14.63 -0.93
CA SER A 200 9.71 14.78 -1.62
C SER A 200 9.74 15.96 -2.58
N VAL A 201 10.19 17.13 -2.11
CA VAL A 201 10.34 18.34 -2.95
C VAL A 201 11.32 18.10 -4.09
N GLY A 202 12.48 17.51 -3.82
CA GLY A 202 13.47 17.18 -4.84
C GLY A 202 12.93 16.23 -5.91
N THR A 203 12.20 15.18 -5.50
CA THR A 203 11.56 14.22 -6.41
C THR A 203 10.53 14.92 -7.32
N LEU A 204 9.67 15.77 -6.74
CA LEU A 204 8.67 16.53 -7.49
C LEU A 204 9.32 17.58 -8.41
N ALA A 205 10.39 18.25 -7.98
CA ALA A 205 11.11 19.23 -8.80
C ALA A 205 11.75 18.59 -10.03
N VAL A 206 12.38 17.41 -9.87
CA VAL A 206 12.90 16.64 -11.01
C VAL A 206 11.76 16.20 -11.94
N GLY A 207 10.61 15.83 -11.39
CA GLY A 207 9.39 15.54 -12.16
C GLY A 207 8.90 16.75 -12.97
N TYR A 208 8.86 17.93 -12.35
CA TYR A 208 8.39 19.18 -12.96
C TYR A 208 9.23 19.57 -14.17
N VAL A 209 10.56 19.55 -14.02
CA VAL A 209 11.50 19.88 -15.12
C VAL A 209 11.37 18.88 -16.29
N ARG A 210 10.86 17.68 -16.04
CA ARG A 210 10.67 16.62 -17.06
C ARG A 210 9.24 16.54 -17.58
N ALA A 211 8.35 17.43 -17.14
CA ALA A 211 6.98 17.56 -17.62
C ALA A 211 6.91 18.52 -18.82
N ASP A 212 7.37 18.03 -19.98
CA ASP A 212 7.54 18.81 -21.21
C ASP A 212 6.30 18.89 -22.11
N ASP A 213 5.28 18.07 -21.86
CA ASP A 213 4.02 18.08 -22.59
C ASP A 213 2.80 18.28 -21.65
N PRO A 214 1.66 18.80 -22.15
CA PRO A 214 0.49 19.09 -21.31
C PRO A 214 -0.03 17.89 -20.51
N ARG A 215 0.03 16.67 -21.07
CA ARG A 215 -0.43 15.47 -20.35
C ARG A 215 0.53 15.11 -19.22
N SER A 216 1.84 15.25 -19.46
CA SER A 216 2.87 15.06 -18.42
C SER A 216 2.70 16.09 -17.29
N GLN A 217 2.37 17.34 -17.62
CA GLN A 217 2.11 18.40 -16.64
C GLN A 217 0.87 18.10 -15.79
N ASP A 218 -0.21 17.64 -16.39
CA ASP A 218 -1.42 17.24 -15.64
C ASP A 218 -1.15 16.04 -14.73
N ALA A 219 -0.39 15.05 -15.21
CA ALA A 219 0.00 13.91 -14.38
C ALA A 219 0.93 14.32 -13.22
N TRP A 220 1.86 15.24 -13.46
CA TRP A 220 2.70 15.81 -12.42
C TRP A 220 1.89 16.63 -11.39
N ARG A 221 0.89 17.40 -11.82
CA ARG A 221 0.00 18.14 -10.90
C ARG A 221 -0.74 17.21 -9.94
N VAL A 222 -1.21 16.07 -10.45
CA VAL A 222 -1.85 15.03 -9.60
C VAL A 222 -0.84 14.44 -8.61
N ASP A 223 0.38 14.12 -9.06
CA ASP A 223 1.45 13.62 -8.19
C ASP A 223 1.79 14.62 -7.06
N ALA A 224 1.99 15.89 -7.42
CA ALA A 224 2.28 16.96 -6.47
C ALA A 224 1.11 17.18 -5.49
N PHE A 225 -0.12 17.25 -6.00
CA PHE A 225 -1.32 17.40 -5.18
C PHE A 225 -1.48 16.25 -4.19
N GLU A 226 -1.41 15.00 -4.66
CA GLU A 226 -1.54 13.84 -3.77
C GLU A 226 -0.40 13.74 -2.76
N THR A 227 0.82 14.13 -3.15
CA THR A 227 1.96 14.11 -2.23
C THR A 227 1.75 15.14 -1.12
N ALA A 228 1.35 16.37 -1.46
CA ALA A 228 1.01 17.40 -0.48
C ALA A 228 -0.19 16.98 0.40
N LEU A 229 -1.21 16.36 -0.22
CA LEU A 229 -2.39 15.87 0.49
C LEU A 229 -2.03 14.77 1.49
N LEU A 230 -1.17 13.82 1.12
CA LEU A 230 -0.70 12.78 2.03
C LEU A 230 0.10 13.36 3.20
N TRP A 231 0.98 14.33 2.96
CA TRP A 231 1.69 15.04 4.02
C TRP A 231 0.71 15.72 4.99
N ALA A 232 -0.22 16.52 4.47
CA ALA A 232 -1.23 17.20 5.29
C ALA A 232 -2.09 16.19 6.07
N TYR A 233 -2.54 15.13 5.41
CA TYR A 233 -3.36 14.08 5.99
C TYR A 233 -2.68 13.38 7.16
N PHE A 234 -1.45 12.89 6.99
CA PHE A 234 -0.74 12.17 8.06
C PHE A 234 -0.19 13.08 9.16
N LEU A 235 -0.09 14.40 8.93
CA LEU A 235 0.28 15.36 9.96
C LEU A 235 -0.85 15.64 10.97
N VAL A 236 -2.11 15.56 10.53
CA VAL A 236 -3.25 16.02 11.34
C VAL A 236 -4.26 14.94 11.70
N VAL A 237 -4.45 13.92 10.85
CA VAL A 237 -5.42 12.86 11.11
C VAL A 237 -4.81 11.84 12.09
N PRO A 238 -5.55 11.40 13.13
CA PRO A 238 -5.05 10.42 14.11
C PRO A 238 -4.43 9.18 13.42
N PRO A 239 -3.19 8.77 13.77
CA PRO A 239 -2.43 7.80 12.98
C PRO A 239 -3.14 6.48 12.70
N ILE A 240 -3.86 5.93 13.70
CA ILE A 240 -4.55 4.65 13.57
C ILE A 240 -5.67 4.78 12.53
N LEU A 241 -6.51 5.83 12.65
CA LEU A 241 -7.55 6.14 11.68
C LEU A 241 -6.94 6.41 10.29
N ALA A 242 -5.88 7.21 10.26
CA ALA A 242 -5.21 7.63 9.05
C ALA A 242 -4.72 6.43 8.23
N ILE A 243 -4.01 5.51 8.88
CA ILE A 243 -3.49 4.28 8.26
C ILE A 243 -4.61 3.34 7.84
N GLY A 244 -5.63 3.15 8.67
CA GLY A 244 -6.74 2.25 8.33
C GLY A 244 -7.51 2.70 7.08
N LEU A 245 -7.78 4.00 6.98
CA LEU A 245 -8.43 4.60 5.80
C LEU A 245 -7.50 4.63 4.59
N TYR A 246 -6.23 4.99 4.77
CA TYR A 246 -5.23 4.95 3.69
C TYR A 246 -5.11 3.54 3.11
N PHE A 247 -4.91 2.53 3.96
CA PHE A 247 -4.80 1.15 3.52
C PHE A 247 -6.04 0.70 2.73
N SER A 248 -7.24 1.06 3.22
CA SER A 248 -8.52 0.62 2.63
C SER A 248 -8.89 1.36 1.35
N LEU A 249 -8.86 2.70 1.37
CA LEU A 249 -9.45 3.54 0.34
C LEU A 249 -8.41 4.17 -0.59
N TRP A 250 -7.14 4.18 -0.21
CA TRP A 250 -6.04 4.67 -1.04
C TRP A 250 -5.24 3.54 -1.67
N HIS A 251 -4.60 2.70 -0.85
CA HIS A 251 -3.70 1.64 -1.33
C HIS A 251 -4.47 0.47 -1.97
N SER A 252 -5.43 -0.11 -1.23
CA SER A 252 -6.14 -1.30 -1.69
C SER A 252 -6.96 -1.02 -2.96
N THR A 253 -7.63 0.14 -3.05
CA THR A 253 -8.41 0.52 -4.25
C THR A 253 -7.53 0.61 -5.50
N ARG A 254 -6.32 1.17 -5.39
CA ARG A 254 -5.32 1.22 -6.46
C ARG A 254 -4.87 -0.17 -6.89
N HIS A 255 -4.59 -1.05 -5.94
CA HIS A 255 -4.21 -2.43 -6.25
C HIS A 255 -5.37 -3.21 -6.92
N ILE A 256 -6.60 -3.06 -6.40
CA ILE A 256 -7.79 -3.69 -6.97
C ILE A 256 -8.02 -3.20 -8.41
N ALA A 257 -7.90 -1.89 -8.66
CA ALA A 257 -7.96 -1.30 -10.00
C ALA A 257 -6.94 -1.92 -10.95
N ARG A 258 -5.68 -2.07 -10.50
CA ARG A 258 -4.63 -2.74 -11.25
C ARG A 258 -5.03 -4.17 -11.62
N VAL A 259 -5.48 -4.97 -10.64
CA VAL A 259 -5.83 -6.37 -10.86
C VAL A 259 -7.04 -6.53 -11.79
N MET A 260 -8.07 -5.68 -11.65
CA MET A 260 -9.23 -5.69 -12.53
C MET A 260 -8.88 -5.41 -14.00
N ALA A 261 -7.78 -4.70 -14.27
CA ALA A 261 -7.32 -4.41 -15.63
C ALA A 261 -6.34 -5.44 -16.22
N LEU A 262 -5.98 -6.50 -15.47
CA LEU A 262 -4.97 -7.47 -15.92
C LEU A 262 -5.44 -8.34 -17.09
N ASP A 263 -6.73 -8.69 -17.17
CA ASP A 263 -7.27 -9.58 -18.22
C ASP A 263 -8.15 -8.86 -19.25
N GLY A 264 -8.36 -9.48 -20.42
CA GLY A 264 -9.16 -8.90 -21.50
C GLY A 264 -10.61 -8.60 -21.08
N ARG A 265 -11.26 -9.55 -20.41
CA ARG A 265 -12.64 -9.41 -19.92
C ARG A 265 -12.80 -8.27 -18.90
N GLY A 266 -11.81 -8.06 -18.04
CA GLY A 266 -11.79 -6.95 -17.10
C GLY A 266 -11.68 -5.60 -17.83
N ARG A 267 -10.75 -5.52 -18.79
CA ARG A 267 -10.59 -4.32 -19.63
C ARG A 267 -11.86 -4.01 -20.44
N GLU A 268 -12.53 -4.99 -21.00
CA GLU A 268 -13.81 -4.79 -21.71
C GLU A 268 -14.89 -4.23 -20.79
N THR A 269 -15.00 -4.76 -19.58
CA THR A 269 -15.98 -4.29 -18.58
C THR A 269 -15.69 -2.85 -18.15
N LEU A 270 -14.42 -2.53 -17.91
CA LEU A 270 -13.96 -1.18 -17.54
C LEU A 270 -14.10 -0.18 -18.71
N ALA A 271 -13.84 -0.61 -19.94
CA ALA A 271 -14.04 0.21 -21.14
C ALA A 271 -15.52 0.56 -21.39
N ALA A 272 -16.43 -0.27 -20.88
CA ALA A 272 -17.86 -0.01 -20.87
C ALA A 272 -18.33 0.82 -19.66
N GLY A 273 -17.42 1.31 -18.80
CA GLY A 273 -17.76 2.11 -17.62
C GLY A 273 -18.40 1.31 -16.46
N ARG A 274 -18.44 -0.03 -16.54
CA ARG A 274 -19.15 -0.89 -15.57
C ARG A 274 -18.27 -1.27 -14.39
N ILE A 275 -17.82 -0.26 -13.62
CA ILE A 275 -16.90 -0.48 -12.48
C ILE A 275 -17.48 -1.42 -11.42
N GLY A 276 -18.77 -1.30 -11.09
CA GLY A 276 -19.43 -2.17 -10.12
C GLY A 276 -19.43 -3.65 -10.53
N THR A 277 -19.60 -3.94 -11.82
CA THR A 277 -19.53 -5.31 -12.34
C THR A 277 -18.11 -5.87 -12.27
N ALA A 278 -17.10 -5.05 -12.59
CA ALA A 278 -15.70 -5.45 -12.47
C ALA A 278 -15.32 -5.73 -11.01
N PHE A 279 -15.77 -4.88 -10.09
CA PHE A 279 -15.55 -5.04 -8.66
C PHE A 279 -16.27 -6.27 -8.10
N ALA A 280 -17.54 -6.51 -8.47
CA ALA A 280 -18.28 -7.70 -8.02
C ALA A 280 -17.62 -9.00 -8.49
N ARG A 281 -17.05 -9.02 -9.70
CA ARG A 281 -16.24 -10.14 -10.18
C ARG A 281 -15.00 -10.33 -9.32
N PHE A 282 -14.25 -9.26 -9.06
CA PHE A 282 -13.07 -9.29 -8.20
C PHE A 282 -13.41 -9.79 -6.79
N ALA A 283 -14.46 -9.28 -6.16
CA ALA A 283 -14.87 -9.67 -4.82
C ALA A 283 -15.23 -11.16 -4.73
N ARG A 284 -15.93 -11.70 -5.74
CA ARG A 284 -16.25 -13.13 -5.83
C ARG A 284 -14.99 -13.99 -5.96
N GLU A 285 -14.02 -13.54 -6.75
CA GLU A 285 -12.75 -14.23 -6.95
C GLU A 285 -11.86 -14.20 -5.70
N ALA A 286 -11.92 -13.11 -4.93
CA ALA A 286 -11.19 -12.94 -3.68
C ALA A 286 -11.80 -13.73 -2.51
N LEU A 287 -13.10 -14.05 -2.58
CA LEU A 287 -13.89 -14.55 -1.44
C LEU A 287 -13.27 -15.77 -0.75
N ALA A 288 -12.92 -16.82 -1.51
CA ALA A 288 -12.44 -18.07 -0.93
C ALA A 288 -11.16 -17.88 -0.12
N ASN A 289 -10.19 -17.14 -0.67
CA ASN A 289 -8.92 -16.88 0.02
C ASN A 289 -9.09 -15.84 1.15
N THR A 290 -10.03 -14.90 1.01
CA THR A 290 -10.39 -13.97 2.10
C THR A 290 -10.96 -14.74 3.28
N VAL A 291 -11.90 -15.66 3.05
CA VAL A 291 -12.45 -16.53 4.10
C VAL A 291 -11.35 -17.37 4.75
N GLY A 292 -10.43 -17.93 3.96
CA GLY A 292 -9.27 -18.65 4.49
C GLY A 292 -8.41 -17.80 5.43
N ALA A 293 -8.11 -16.55 5.05
CA ALA A 293 -7.37 -15.61 5.89
C ALA A 293 -8.14 -15.22 7.17
N LEU A 294 -9.47 -15.06 7.08
CA LEU A 294 -10.33 -14.80 8.24
C LEU A 294 -10.37 -15.99 9.20
N CYS A 295 -10.43 -17.22 8.70
CA CYS A 295 -10.34 -18.42 9.53
C CYS A 295 -8.99 -18.50 10.24
N PHE A 296 -7.89 -18.13 9.57
CA PHE A 296 -6.57 -18.07 10.19
C PHE A 296 -6.50 -17.00 11.30
N LEU A 297 -7.00 -15.79 11.03
CA LEU A 297 -7.10 -14.73 12.03
C LEU A 297 -7.98 -15.15 13.22
N GLY A 298 -9.13 -15.79 12.96
CA GLY A 298 -10.02 -16.34 13.99
C GLY A 298 -9.32 -17.41 14.83
N GLY A 299 -8.55 -18.30 14.20
CA GLY A 299 -7.73 -19.29 14.91
C GLY A 299 -6.69 -18.64 15.82
N LEU A 300 -5.99 -17.60 15.35
CA LEU A 300 -5.04 -16.85 16.17
C LEU A 300 -5.74 -16.15 17.36
N TYR A 301 -6.91 -15.56 17.12
CA TYR A 301 -7.72 -14.96 18.19
C TYR A 301 -8.13 -15.98 19.25
N LEU A 302 -8.48 -17.21 18.88
CA LEU A 302 -8.82 -18.26 19.85
C LEU A 302 -7.62 -18.67 20.72
N VAL A 303 -6.40 -18.60 20.19
CA VAL A 303 -5.16 -18.87 20.95
C VAL A 303 -4.78 -17.69 21.85
N ARG A 304 -5.07 -16.45 21.42
CA ARG A 304 -4.76 -15.20 22.12
C ARG A 304 -5.97 -14.26 22.17
N PRO A 305 -7.00 -14.58 22.96
CA PRO A 305 -8.21 -13.76 23.01
C PRO A 305 -7.90 -12.39 23.63
N THR A 306 -8.45 -11.34 23.04
CA THR A 306 -8.34 -9.96 23.56
C THR A 306 -9.59 -9.17 23.19
N THR A 307 -10.07 -8.35 24.13
CA THR A 307 -11.18 -7.41 23.89
C THR A 307 -10.68 -5.98 23.72
N ASP A 308 -9.38 -5.75 23.88
CA ASP A 308 -8.76 -4.44 23.71
C ASP A 308 -8.64 -4.10 22.21
N PRO A 309 -9.13 -2.92 21.75
CA PRO A 309 -9.04 -2.52 20.36
C PRO A 309 -7.61 -2.51 19.80
N VAL A 310 -6.61 -2.14 20.60
CA VAL A 310 -5.20 -2.13 20.17
C VAL A 310 -4.67 -3.55 20.04
N GLY A 311 -5.00 -4.44 20.97
CA GLY A 311 -4.71 -5.88 20.88
C GLY A 311 -5.32 -6.53 19.63
N LEU A 312 -6.58 -6.24 19.32
CA LEU A 312 -7.25 -6.72 18.11
C LEU A 312 -6.55 -6.21 16.84
N LEU A 313 -6.22 -4.92 16.82
CA LEU A 313 -5.45 -4.32 15.73
C LEU A 313 -4.08 -5.00 15.58
N ALA A 314 -3.37 -5.25 16.68
CA ALA A 314 -2.06 -5.88 16.65
C ALA A 314 -2.11 -7.31 16.09
N LEU A 315 -3.07 -8.13 16.52
CA LEU A 315 -3.29 -9.48 15.96
C LEU A 315 -3.57 -9.41 14.46
N TYR A 316 -4.41 -8.47 14.04
CA TYR A 316 -4.71 -8.26 12.62
C TYR A 316 -3.46 -7.86 11.82
N LEU A 317 -2.70 -6.91 12.32
CA LEU A 317 -1.49 -6.40 11.66
C LEU A 317 -0.38 -7.46 11.59
N VAL A 318 -0.27 -8.37 12.56
CA VAL A 318 0.66 -9.52 12.47
C VAL A 318 0.26 -10.45 11.33
N VAL A 319 -1.03 -10.78 11.21
CA VAL A 319 -1.53 -11.58 10.07
C VAL A 319 -1.24 -10.87 8.76
N LEU A 320 -1.52 -9.57 8.67
CA LEU A 320 -1.15 -8.79 7.49
C LEU A 320 0.35 -8.87 7.22
N ALA A 321 1.21 -8.65 8.21
CA ALA A 321 2.65 -8.68 8.03
C ALA A 321 3.13 -9.98 7.37
N VAL A 322 2.66 -11.13 7.88
CA VAL A 322 2.99 -12.45 7.33
C VAL A 322 2.54 -12.59 5.87
N LEU A 323 1.37 -12.05 5.51
CA LEU A 323 0.84 -12.09 4.15
C LEU A 323 1.49 -11.06 3.21
N THR A 324 1.95 -9.92 3.74
CA THR A 324 2.50 -8.82 2.95
C THR A 324 3.79 -9.22 2.24
N LEU A 325 4.63 -10.06 2.83
CA LEU A 325 5.89 -10.48 2.19
C LEU A 325 5.66 -11.25 0.89
N PRO A 326 4.97 -12.41 0.89
CA PRO A 326 4.70 -13.13 -0.35
C PRO A 326 3.85 -12.29 -1.32
N HIS A 327 2.90 -11.49 -0.84
CA HIS A 327 2.13 -10.57 -1.69
C HIS A 327 3.03 -9.55 -2.41
N THR A 328 3.92 -8.88 -1.68
CA THR A 328 4.85 -7.89 -2.24
C THR A 328 5.76 -8.51 -3.30
N LEU A 329 6.18 -9.77 -3.11
CA LEU A 329 6.96 -10.50 -4.11
C LEU A 329 6.13 -10.74 -5.39
N VAL A 330 4.84 -11.10 -5.26
CA VAL A 330 3.93 -11.20 -6.41
C VAL A 330 3.78 -9.86 -7.12
N VAL A 331 3.57 -8.76 -6.39
CA VAL A 331 3.41 -7.43 -7.00
C VAL A 331 4.73 -6.96 -7.66
N THR A 332 5.88 -7.25 -7.06
CA THR A 332 7.20 -6.98 -7.64
C THR A 332 7.39 -7.73 -8.95
N TRP A 333 6.98 -9.00 -9.00
CA TRP A 333 6.98 -9.77 -10.23
C TRP A 333 6.00 -9.20 -11.29
N LEU A 334 4.82 -8.72 -10.87
CA LEU A 334 3.88 -8.03 -11.75
C LEU A 334 4.48 -6.75 -12.32
N ASP A 335 5.23 -5.98 -11.52
CA ASP A 335 5.90 -4.76 -11.99
C ASP A 335 6.91 -5.05 -13.10
N VAL A 336 7.71 -6.10 -12.92
CA VAL A 336 8.66 -6.55 -13.95
C VAL A 336 7.91 -7.00 -15.20
N SER A 337 6.87 -7.82 -15.03
CA SER A 337 6.07 -8.37 -16.14
C SER A 337 5.32 -7.30 -16.93
N GLN A 338 4.84 -6.24 -16.26
CA GLN A 338 4.12 -5.12 -16.86
C GLN A 338 5.05 -3.98 -17.31
N GLY A 339 6.38 -4.17 -17.24
CA GLY A 339 7.33 -3.18 -17.73
C GLY A 339 7.42 -1.90 -16.89
N VAL A 340 7.02 -1.92 -15.62
CA VAL A 340 7.09 -0.79 -14.68
C VAL A 340 8.52 -0.27 -14.51
N TRP A 341 9.54 -1.07 -14.83
CA TRP A 341 10.94 -0.66 -14.75
C TRP A 341 11.60 -0.44 -16.12
N ARG A 342 10.85 -0.65 -17.22
CA ARG A 342 11.34 -0.42 -18.58
C ARG A 342 11.19 1.05 -18.94
N TYR A 343 12.26 1.63 -19.46
CA TYR A 343 12.28 2.96 -20.04
C TYR A 343 13.29 2.97 -21.17
N GLY A 344 12.86 3.35 -22.38
CA GLY A 344 13.77 3.75 -23.45
C GLY A 344 14.82 2.74 -23.91
N GLU A 345 14.54 1.44 -23.96
CA GLU A 345 15.31 0.55 -24.85
C GLU A 345 14.79 0.75 -26.28
N THR A 346 15.52 1.56 -27.04
CA THR A 346 15.55 1.40 -28.48
C THR A 346 15.92 -0.05 -28.78
N ALA A 347 15.18 -0.68 -29.67
CA ALA A 347 15.63 -1.88 -30.35
C ALA A 347 17.04 -1.59 -30.89
N ARG A 348 18.07 -2.15 -30.26
CA ARG A 348 19.37 -2.29 -30.90
C ARG A 348 19.27 -3.60 -31.69
N SER A 349 19.10 -3.40 -32.99
CA SER A 349 19.32 -4.32 -34.13
C SER A 349 19.05 -5.80 -33.90
#